data_AF-A0A7G2EUF2-F1
#
_entry.id   AF-A0A7G2EUF2-F1
#
_cell.length_a   1.000
_cell.length_b   1.000
_cell.length_c   1.000
_cell.angle_alpha   90.00
_cell.angle_beta   90.00
_cell.angle_gamma   90.00
#
_symmetry.space_group_name_H-M   'P 1'
#
loop_
_entity.id
_entity.type
_entity.pdbx_description
1 polymer ?
#
loop_
_entity_poly.entity_id
_entity_poly.type
_entity_poly.pdbx_seq_one_letter_code
_entity_poly.pdbx_strand_id
1 'polypeptide(L)'
;MCARHIYGNLKKMFPHQGFKEAVLATIMEKNPKNCSLAFFTPTSFCVDVQNKISESFNNVIDPTRYIPMVEMLETIRRRTMVRIKMRKTKTDNHLGKLPSKIVEMIEMEREKLNFCKVVPRSFRDQKKSS
;
A
#
# COMPACT_ATOMS: atom_id res chain seq x y z
N MET A 1 -7.75 0.65 8.53
CA MET A 1 -8.29 1.31 7.30
C MET A 1 -7.21 2.24 6.76
N CYS A 2 -6.81 2.15 5.50
CA CYS A 2 -5.91 3.18 4.94
C CYS A 2 -6.63 4.53 4.79
N ALA A 3 -5.84 5.59 4.60
CA ALA A 3 -6.33 6.92 4.29
C ALA A 3 -7.38 6.90 3.15
N ARG A 4 -7.19 6.11 2.10
CA ARG A 4 -8.15 6.00 0.98
C ARG A 4 -9.53 5.52 1.43
N HIS A 5 -9.61 4.56 2.36
CA HIS A 5 -10.88 4.08 2.91
C HIS A 5 -11.49 5.07 3.90
N ILE A 6 -10.67 5.78 4.67
CA ILE A 6 -11.13 6.87 5.56
C ILE A 6 -11.77 7.99 4.72
N TYR A 7 -11.06 8.49 3.70
CA TYR A 7 -11.59 9.48 2.76
C TYR A 7 -12.82 8.98 1.99
N GLY A 8 -12.81 7.73 1.53
CA GLY A 8 -13.94 7.13 0.83
C GLY A 8 -15.19 7.01 1.69
N ASN A 9 -15.04 6.65 2.97
CA ASN A 9 -16.16 6.57 3.92
C ASN A 9 -16.69 7.95 4.27
N LEU A 10 -15.81 8.92 4.54
CA LEU A 10 -16.21 10.30 4.82
C LEU A 10 -16.95 10.91 3.62
N LYS A 11 -16.54 10.59 2.39
CA LYS A 11 -17.18 11.12 1.17
C LYS A 11 -18.60 10.60 0.99
N LYS A 12 -18.87 9.37 1.44
CA LYS A 12 -20.23 8.81 1.47
C LYS A 12 -21.10 9.48 2.55
N MET A 13 -20.49 9.90 3.66
CA MET A 13 -21.21 10.53 4.77
C MET A 13 -21.53 12.01 4.53
N PHE A 14 -20.70 12.74 3.76
CA PHE A 14 -20.92 14.16 3.47
C PHE A 14 -20.84 14.44 1.95
N PRO A 15 -21.96 14.30 1.21
CA PRO A 15 -21.98 14.42 -0.25
C PRO A 15 -21.97 15.86 -0.81
N HIS A 16 -22.23 16.90 0.01
CA HIS A 16 -22.27 18.31 -0.42
C HIS A 16 -21.27 19.23 0.32
N GLN A 17 -21.16 20.47 -0.17
CA GLN A 17 -20.21 21.52 0.22
C GLN A 17 -20.17 21.70 1.77
N GLY A 18 -19.12 21.17 2.38
CA GLY A 18 -18.99 20.91 3.83
C GLY A 18 -18.17 19.64 4.12
N PHE A 19 -18.00 18.79 3.09
CA PHE A 19 -17.08 17.65 3.11
C PHE A 19 -15.66 18.03 3.54
N LYS A 20 -15.14 19.19 3.11
CA LYS A 20 -13.75 19.59 3.41
C LYS A 20 -13.56 19.93 4.88
N GLU A 21 -14.45 20.72 5.49
CA GLU A 21 -14.37 21.07 6.91
C GLU A 21 -14.59 19.84 7.81
N ALA A 22 -15.59 18.99 7.51
CA ALA A 22 -15.87 17.79 8.30
C ALA A 22 -14.74 16.74 8.22
N VAL A 23 -14.14 16.58 7.04
CA VAL A 23 -12.96 15.71 6.85
C VAL A 23 -11.75 16.26 7.59
N LEU A 24 -11.53 17.58 7.54
CA LEU A 24 -10.43 18.20 8.26
C LEU A 24 -10.59 18.00 9.78
N ALA A 25 -11.78 18.25 10.33
CA ALA A 25 -12.07 18.06 11.74
C ALA A 25 -11.83 16.61 12.20
N THR A 26 -12.33 15.62 11.44
CA THR A 26 -12.13 14.20 11.76
C THR A 26 -10.68 13.72 11.60
N ILE A 27 -9.92 14.30 10.67
CA ILE A 27 -8.49 14.02 10.52
C ILE A 27 -7.66 14.70 11.62
N MET A 28 -8.11 15.85 12.13
CA MET A 28 -7.47 16.56 13.25
C MET A 28 -7.79 15.93 14.61
N GLU A 29 -8.99 15.36 14.77
CA GLU A 29 -9.38 14.57 15.94
C GLU A 29 -8.57 13.25 16.00
N LYS A 30 -8.36 12.60 14.85
CA LYS A 30 -7.37 11.52 14.73
C LYS A 30 -5.96 12.12 14.75
N ASN A 31 -4.95 11.36 15.15
CA ASN A 31 -3.58 11.87 15.12
C ASN A 31 -3.19 12.27 13.67
N PRO A 32 -3.07 13.57 13.36
CA PRO A 32 -2.96 14.04 11.98
C PRO A 32 -1.62 13.66 11.35
N LYS A 33 -0.60 13.42 12.19
CA LYS A 33 0.72 12.93 11.78
C LYS A 33 0.66 11.55 11.11
N ASN A 34 -0.34 10.74 11.46
CA ASN A 34 -0.47 9.37 10.97
C ASN A 34 -1.41 9.27 9.76
N CYS A 35 -2.18 10.33 9.48
CA CYS A 35 -3.29 10.30 8.52
C CYS A 35 -3.05 11.17 7.28
N SER A 36 -2.00 12.00 7.26
CA SER A 36 -1.69 12.86 6.12
C SER A 36 -0.26 12.66 5.62
N LEU A 37 -0.12 12.60 4.29
CA LEU A 37 1.16 12.42 3.60
C LEU A 37 2.18 13.51 3.96
N ALA A 38 1.71 14.70 4.37
CA ALA A 38 2.53 15.85 4.73
C ALA A 38 3.44 15.63 5.95
N PHE A 39 3.15 14.65 6.82
CA PHE A 39 3.97 14.36 8.01
C PHE A 39 4.80 13.08 7.90
N PHE A 40 4.72 12.35 6.78
CA PHE A 40 5.60 11.21 6.55
C PHE A 40 6.99 11.71 6.17
N THR A 41 8.04 11.10 6.73
CA THR A 41 9.40 11.44 6.33
C THR A 41 9.59 11.04 4.87
N PRO A 42 10.27 11.88 4.06
CA PRO A 42 10.63 11.54 2.68
C PRO A 42 11.63 10.38 2.60
N THR A 43 12.02 9.77 3.72
CA THR A 43 12.88 8.60 3.77
C THR A 43 12.10 7.28 3.79
N SER A 44 10.80 7.31 4.09
CA SER A 44 9.96 6.10 4.21
C SER A 44 9.21 5.79 2.91
N PHE A 45 9.94 5.60 1.81
CA PHE A 45 9.36 5.14 0.55
C PHE A 45 9.17 3.61 0.54
N CYS A 46 8.36 3.06 1.45
CA CYS A 46 7.82 1.73 1.20
C CYS A 46 6.76 1.88 0.11
N VAL A 47 7.13 1.56 -1.15
CA VAL A 47 6.19 1.54 -2.29
C VAL A 47 5.01 0.60 -2.01
N ASP A 48 5.21 -0.38 -1.13
CA ASP A 48 4.16 -1.23 -0.63
C ASP A 48 3.46 -0.58 0.58
N VAL A 49 2.48 0.28 0.28
CA VAL A 49 1.48 0.68 1.26
C VAL A 49 0.67 -0.58 1.59
N GLN A 50 1.01 -1.24 2.70
CA GLN A 50 0.55 -2.58 3.12
C GLN A 50 -0.98 -2.78 3.27
N ASN A 51 -1.80 -1.83 2.84
CA ASN A 51 -3.26 -1.94 2.94
C ASN A 51 -3.89 -2.90 1.92
N LYS A 52 -3.15 -3.38 0.91
CA LYS A 52 -3.69 -4.37 -0.04
C LYS A 52 -4.00 -5.71 0.62
N ILE A 53 -3.21 -6.11 1.62
CA ILE A 53 -3.40 -7.39 2.32
C ILE A 53 -4.66 -7.31 3.18
N SER A 54 -4.80 -6.26 3.98
CA SER A 54 -5.98 -6.03 4.82
C SER A 54 -7.26 -5.84 3.98
N GLU A 55 -7.20 -5.09 2.87
CA GLU A 55 -8.32 -4.96 1.93
C GLU A 55 -8.72 -6.32 1.34
N SER A 56 -7.75 -7.09 0.83
CA SER A 56 -7.99 -8.40 0.24
C SER A 56 -8.56 -9.39 1.26
N PHE A 57 -8.10 -9.33 2.51
CA PHE A 57 -8.55 -10.18 3.60
C PHE A 57 -9.99 -9.83 4.00
N ASN A 58 -10.26 -8.56 4.25
CA ASN A 58 -11.59 -8.08 4.64
C ASN A 58 -12.63 -8.35 3.54
N ASN A 59 -12.28 -8.17 2.26
CA ASN A 59 -13.20 -8.46 1.15
C ASN A 59 -13.61 -9.94 1.08
N VAL A 60 -12.76 -10.87 1.52
CA VAL A 60 -13.12 -12.29 1.55
C VAL A 60 -13.97 -12.61 2.78
N ILE A 61 -13.61 -12.05 3.93
CA ILE A 61 -14.22 -12.40 5.22
C ILE A 61 -15.58 -11.77 5.40
N ASP A 62 -15.72 -10.50 5.05
CA ASP A 62 -16.94 -9.72 5.28
C ASP A 62 -18.20 -10.46 4.77
N PRO A 63 -18.28 -10.91 3.50
CA PRO A 63 -19.45 -11.66 3.04
C PRO A 63 -19.59 -13.05 3.68
N THR A 64 -18.48 -13.68 4.09
CA THR A 64 -18.53 -15.03 4.68
C THR A 64 -18.94 -15.03 6.15
N ARG A 65 -18.93 -13.88 6.83
CA ARG A 65 -19.41 -13.79 8.22
C ARG A 65 -20.91 -13.95 8.37
N TYR A 66 -21.65 -13.79 7.28
CA TYR A 66 -23.11 -13.88 7.26
C TYR A 66 -23.64 -15.30 7.03
N ILE A 67 -22.75 -16.30 6.94
CA ILE A 67 -23.11 -17.72 6.77
C ILE A 67 -22.69 -18.55 7.99
N PRO A 68 -23.31 -19.73 8.23
CA PRO A 68 -23.00 -20.58 9.37
C PRO A 68 -21.51 -20.93 9.46
N MET A 69 -20.99 -21.12 10.68
CA MET A 69 -19.55 -21.24 10.94
C MET A 69 -18.85 -22.29 10.06
N VAL A 70 -19.44 -23.47 9.90
CA VAL A 70 -18.88 -24.56 9.08
C VAL A 70 -18.79 -24.15 7.61
N GLU A 71 -19.85 -23.52 7.09
CA GLU A 71 -19.94 -23.05 5.70
C GLU A 71 -19.00 -21.85 5.45
N MET A 72 -18.87 -20.96 6.43
CA MET A 72 -17.91 -19.84 6.43
C MET A 72 -16.49 -20.35 6.23
N LEU A 73 -16.06 -21.30 7.07
CA LEU A 73 -14.71 -21.86 7.03
C LEU A 73 -14.45 -22.58 5.71
N GLU A 74 -15.40 -23.37 5.22
CA GLU A 74 -15.28 -24.07 3.95
C GLU A 74 -15.18 -23.10 2.76
N THR A 75 -15.96 -22.01 2.79
CA THR A 75 -15.92 -20.96 1.76
C THR A 75 -14.56 -20.24 1.75
N ILE A 76 -14.03 -19.89 2.93
CA ILE A 76 -12.70 -19.28 3.06
C ILE A 76 -11.63 -20.23 2.52
N ARG A 77 -11.69 -21.52 2.87
CA ARG A 77 -10.75 -22.55 2.41
C ARG A 77 -10.76 -22.67 0.89
N ARG A 78 -11.93 -22.85 0.27
CA ARG A 78 -12.08 -22.97 -1.19
C ARG A 78 -11.52 -21.74 -1.92
N ARG A 79 -11.92 -20.54 -1.50
CA ARG A 79 -11.44 -19.28 -2.09
C ARG A 79 -9.93 -19.14 -1.99
N THR A 80 -9.36 -19.52 -0.84
CA THR A 80 -7.92 -19.46 -0.59
C THR A 80 -7.16 -20.41 -1.51
N MET A 81 -7.59 -21.67 -1.63
CA MET A 81 -6.97 -22.65 -2.52
C MET A 81 -7.01 -22.21 -3.99
N VAL A 82 -8.16 -21.72 -4.48
CA VAL A 82 -8.27 -21.23 -5.86
C VAL A 82 -7.29 -20.08 -6.11
N ARG A 83 -7.20 -19.11 -5.19
CA ARG A 83 -6.25 -17.99 -5.31
C ARG A 83 -4.79 -18.45 -5.28
N ILE A 84 -4.43 -19.40 -4.42
CA ILE A 84 -3.07 -19.96 -4.37
C ILE A 84 -2.75 -20.65 -5.70
N LYS A 85 -3.66 -21.49 -6.22
CA LYS A 85 -3.48 -22.15 -7.52
C LYS A 85 -3.29 -21.15 -8.64
N MET A 86 -4.15 -20.14 -8.74
CA MET A 86 -4.02 -19.08 -9.74
C MET A 86 -2.69 -18.33 -9.66
N ARG A 87 -2.23 -17.99 -8.44
CA ARG A 87 -0.94 -17.32 -8.23
C ARG A 87 0.22 -18.22 -8.62
N LYS A 88 0.17 -19.49 -8.25
CA LYS A 88 1.17 -20.50 -8.62
C LYS A 88 1.27 -20.61 -10.14
N THR A 89 0.16 -20.81 -10.85
CA THR A 89 0.15 -20.86 -12.32
C THR A 89 0.70 -19.58 -12.95
N LYS A 90 0.36 -18.41 -12.40
CA LYS A 90 0.91 -17.13 -12.89
C LYS A 90 2.43 -17.04 -12.69
N THR A 91 2.94 -17.54 -11.57
CA THR A 91 4.38 -17.60 -11.30
C THR A 91 5.07 -18.63 -12.18
N ASP A 92 4.48 -19.81 -12.37
CA ASP A 92 5.04 -20.88 -13.21
C ASP A 92 5.14 -20.43 -14.68
N ASN A 93 4.19 -19.64 -15.16
CA ASN A 93 4.20 -19.07 -16.52
C ASN A 93 5.10 -17.83 -16.65
N HIS A 94 5.65 -17.30 -15.55
CA HIS A 94 6.48 -16.09 -15.58
C HIS A 94 7.95 -16.46 -15.80
N LEU A 95 8.52 -16.00 -16.91
CA LEU A 95 9.89 -16.32 -17.31
C LEU A 95 10.95 -15.51 -16.54
N GLY A 96 10.57 -14.37 -15.95
CA GLY A 96 11.50 -13.45 -15.31
C GLY A 96 11.85 -13.81 -13.86
N LYS A 97 13.06 -13.45 -13.41
CA LYS A 97 13.47 -13.62 -12.00
C LYS A 97 12.69 -12.72 -11.03
N LEU A 98 12.22 -11.57 -11.50
CA LEU A 98 11.49 -10.57 -10.72
C LEU A 98 10.10 -10.36 -11.31
N PRO A 99 9.09 -10.03 -10.49
CA PRO A 99 7.77 -9.63 -11.00
C PRO A 99 7.89 -8.38 -11.88
N SER A 100 7.10 -8.29 -12.96
CA SER A 100 7.17 -7.18 -13.93
C SER A 100 7.10 -5.81 -13.27
N LYS A 101 6.24 -5.64 -12.26
CA LYS A 101 6.13 -4.39 -11.50
C LYS A 101 7.44 -3.97 -10.83
N ILE A 102 8.22 -4.92 -10.32
CA ILE A 102 9.52 -4.62 -9.70
C ILE A 102 10.52 -4.22 -10.78
N VAL A 103 10.51 -4.89 -11.93
CA VAL A 103 11.38 -4.58 -13.08
C VAL A 103 11.13 -3.14 -13.55
N GLU A 104 9.87 -2.77 -13.78
CA GLU A 104 9.46 -1.40 -14.15
C GLU A 104 9.94 -0.37 -13.11
N MET A 105 9.83 -0.67 -11.82
CA MET A 105 10.32 0.22 -10.76
C MET A 105 11.84 0.39 -10.79
N ILE A 106 12.59 -0.70 -11.03
CA ILE A 106 14.05 -0.65 -11.16
C ILE A 106 14.45 0.18 -12.38
N GLU A 107 13.76 0.02 -13.50
CA GLU A 107 14.02 0.77 -14.73
C GLU A 107 13.77 2.27 -14.55
N MET A 108 12.64 2.66 -13.96
CA MET A 108 12.36 4.06 -13.61
C MET A 108 13.42 4.65 -12.67
N GLU A 109 13.93 3.86 -11.71
CA GLU A 109 14.95 4.35 -10.80
C GLU A 109 16.32 4.47 -11.48
N ARG A 110 16.65 3.56 -12.41
CA ARG A 110 17.86 3.65 -13.24
C ARG A 110 17.88 4.93 -14.08
N GLU A 111 16.74 5.32 -14.66
CA GLU A 111 16.64 6.57 -15.42
C GLU A 111 16.95 7.79 -14.54
N LYS A 112 16.44 7.84 -13.30
CA LYS A 112 16.74 8.92 -12.36
C LYS A 112 18.22 8.95 -11.95
N LEU A 113 18.81 7.76 -11.79
CA LEU A 113 20.23 7.63 -11.44
C LEU A 113 21.16 8.19 -12.54
N ASN A 114 20.75 8.20 -13.81
CA ASN A 114 21.54 8.81 -14.89
C ASN A 114 21.84 10.30 -14.64
N PHE A 115 20.99 10.99 -13.88
CA PHE A 115 21.17 12.41 -13.53
C PHE A 115 21.78 12.62 -12.15
N CYS A 116 22.11 11.54 -11.43
CA CYS A 116 22.66 11.61 -10.09
C CYS A 116 24.18 11.36 -10.09
N LYS A 117 24.93 12.22 -9.38
CA LYS A 117 26.35 11.96 -9.07
C LYS A 117 26.44 11.19 -7.76
N VAL A 118 26.88 9.94 -7.83
CA VAL A 118 27.16 9.15 -6.62
C VAL A 118 28.42 9.69 -5.97
N VAL A 119 28.28 10.30 -4.80
CA VAL A 119 29.44 10.71 -3.98
C VAL A 119 29.68 9.61 -2.94
N PRO A 120 30.81 8.89 -3.02
CA PRO A 120 31.15 7.88 -2.03
C PRO A 120 31.25 8.51 -0.65
N ARG A 121 30.87 7.75 0.39
CA ARG A 121 30.85 8.27 1.76
C ARG A 121 32.22 8.79 2.22
N SER A 122 33.29 8.14 1.79
CA SER A 122 34.68 8.54 2.05
C SER A 122 35.02 9.97 1.61
N PHE A 123 34.36 10.49 0.57
CA PHE A 123 34.57 11.87 0.08
C PHE A 123 33.77 12.93 0.85
N ARG A 124 32.74 12.54 1.63
CA ARG A 124 31.98 13.48 2.48
C ARG A 124 32.68 13.81 3.79
N ASP A 125 33.50 12.90 4.30
CA ASP A 125 34.20 13.08 5.57
C ASP A 125 35.43 14.01 5.43
N GLN A 126 36.06 14.06 4.25
CA GLN A 126 37.17 14.99 3.95
C GLN A 126 36.76 16.47 3.88
N LYS A 127 35.47 16.78 3.63
CA LYS A 127 34.96 18.16 3.60
C LYS A 127 34.50 18.70 4.95
N LYS A 128 34.46 17.86 6.00
CA LYS A 128 34.08 18.29 7.36
C LYS A 128 35.27 18.68 8.22
N SER A 129 36.50 18.47 7.75
CA SER A 129 37.74 18.73 8.48
C SER A 129 38.55 19.92 7.90
N SER A 130 37.90 20.82 7.17
CA SER A 130 38.48 22.09 6.69
C SER A 130 37.57 23.24 7.06
#